data_AF-A0A920ASL5-F1
#
_entry.id   AF-A0A920ASL5-F1
#
_cell.length_a   1.000
_cell.length_b   1.000
_cell.length_c   1.000
_cell.angle_alpha   90.00
_cell.angle_beta   90.00
_cell.angle_gamma   90.00
#
_symmetry.space_group_name_H-M   'P 1'
#
loop_
_entity.id
_entity.type
_entity.pdbx_description
1 polymer ?
#
loop_
_entity_poly.entity_id
_entity_poly.type
_entity_poly.pdbx_seq_one_letter_code
_entity_poly.pdbx_strand_id
1 'polypeptide(L)' 'MILKTLNYENEIEILGKGNQIRHYTYGEDLAKGIVMLLTHENAKNEDFNLSTSDSTSVIELAN' A
#
# COMPACT_ATOMS: atom_id res chain seq x y z
N MET A 1 0.62 -11.06 1.93
CA MET A 1 -0.39 -11.99 1.40
C MET A 1 0.21 -12.95 0.39
N ILE A 2 0.81 -12.45 -0.71
CA ILE A 2 1.36 -13.30 -1.79
C ILE A 2 2.21 -14.47 -1.30
N LEU A 3 3.20 -14.23 -0.43
CA LEU A 3 4.04 -15.32 0.10
C LEU A 3 3.26 -16.36 0.91
N LYS A 4 2.21 -15.97 1.65
CA LYS A 4 1.35 -16.93 2.36
C LYS A 4 0.58 -17.79 1.36
N THR A 5 0.03 -17.19 0.30
CA THR A 5 -0.67 -17.90 -0.78
C THR A 5 0.25 -18.87 -1.54
N LEU A 6 1.52 -18.48 -1.78
CA LEU A 6 2.47 -19.33 -2.50
C LEU A 6 3.03 -20.48 -1.66
N ASN A 7 3.18 -20.29 -0.35
CA ASN A 7 3.86 -21.25 0.53
C ASN A 7 2.91 -22.12 1.36
N TYR A 8 1.60 -21.86 1.33
CA TYR A 8 0.60 -22.62 2.07
C TYR A 8 -0.54 -23.04 1.15
N GLU A 9 -0.82 -24.34 1.11
CA GLU A 9 -1.96 -24.91 0.36
C GLU A 9 -3.31 -24.76 1.08
N ASN A 10 -3.34 -24.07 2.24
CA ASN A 10 -4.53 -23.86 3.08
C ASN A 10 -4.96 -22.39 3.13
N GLU A 11 -6.11 -22.12 3.78
CA GLU A 11 -6.70 -20.79 3.99
C GLU A 11 -5.67 -19.71 4.40
N ILE A 12 -5.83 -18.51 3.84
CA ILE A 12 -4.99 -17.36 4.18
C ILE A 12 -5.34 -16.90 5.61
N GLU A 13 -4.42 -17.09 6.54
CA GLU A 13 -4.60 -16.61 7.92
C GLU A 13 -4.63 -15.07 7.97
N ILE A 14 -5.78 -14.53 8.41
CA ILE A 14 -6.00 -13.13 8.75
C ILE A 14 -5.94 -12.95 10.27
N LEU A 15 -5.10 -12.03 10.73
CA LEU A 15 -5.03 -11.66 12.15
C LEU A 15 -6.16 -10.67 12.49
N GLY A 16 -6.99 -11.02 13.46
CA GLY A 16 -8.13 -10.21 13.89
C GLY A 16 -9.37 -10.39 13.00
N LYS A 17 -10.23 -9.37 12.92
CA LYS A 17 -11.50 -9.43 12.16
C LYS A 17 -11.36 -9.10 10.66
N GLY A 18 -10.17 -8.73 10.18
CA GLY A 18 -9.94 -8.37 8.77
C GLY A 18 -10.45 -6.98 8.38
N ASN A 19 -11.11 -6.23 9.26
CA ASN A 19 -11.66 -4.90 8.99
C ASN A 19 -10.64 -3.75 9.17
N GLN A 20 -9.37 -4.07 9.45
CA GLN A 20 -8.29 -3.08 9.50
C GLN A 20 -8.02 -2.54 8.09
N ILE A 21 -7.93 -1.22 7.98
CA ILE A 21 -7.79 -0.51 6.70
C ILE A 21 -6.32 -0.29 6.34
N ARG A 22 -5.99 -0.45 5.06
CA ARG A 22 -4.69 -0.17 4.44
C ARG A 22 -4.88 0.52 3.09
N HIS A 23 -3.88 1.31 2.68
CA HIS A 23 -3.82 1.90 1.34
C HIS A 23 -2.67 1.23 0.57
N TYR A 24 -2.94 0.81 -0.67
CA TYR A 24 -1.97 0.18 -1.55
C TYR A 24 -1.69 1.09 -2.73
N THR A 25 -0.47 1.62 -2.78
CA THR A 25 -0.02 2.48 -3.88
C THR A 25 0.70 1.64 -4.91
N TYR A 26 0.32 1.79 -6.18
CA TYR A 26 1.04 1.13 -7.27
C TYR A 26 2.49 1.63 -7.34
N GLY A 27 3.44 0.71 -7.55
CA GLY A 27 4.87 1.03 -7.47
C GLY A 27 5.33 2.10 -8.47
N GLU A 28 4.75 2.11 -9.68
CA GLU A 28 5.07 3.11 -10.69
C GLU A 28 4.61 4.52 -10.26
N ASP A 29 3.42 4.63 -9.68
CA ASP A 29 2.88 5.91 -9.22
C ASP A 29 3.67 6.43 -8.01
N LEU A 30 4.08 5.54 -7.11
CA LEU A 30 4.99 5.87 -6.02
C LEU A 30 6.32 6.40 -6.55
N ALA A 31 6.91 5.74 -7.56
CA ALA A 31 8.16 6.18 -8.17
C ALA A 31 8.03 7.56 -8.83
N LYS A 32 6.94 7.81 -9.57
CA LYS A 32 6.63 9.13 -10.15
C LYS A 32 6.54 10.21 -9.08
N GLY A 33 5.85 9.93 -7.97
CA GLY A 33 5.74 10.84 -6.83
C GLY A 33 7.10 11.16 -6.21
N ILE A 34 7.95 10.15 -5.98
CA ILE A 34 9.31 10.34 -5.45
C ILE A 34 10.14 11.23 -6.38
N VAL A 35 10.17 10.93 -7.69
CA VAL A 35 10.96 11.71 -8.67
C VAL A 35 10.50 13.16 -8.73
N MET A 36 9.19 13.40 -8.68
CA MET A 36 8.63 14.76 -8.63
C MET A 36 9.15 15.53 -7.42
N LEU A 37 9.11 14.93 -6.23
CA LEU A 37 9.55 15.59 -4.99
C LEU A 37 11.03 15.96 -4.97
N LEU A 38 11.89 15.24 -5.69
CA LEU A 38 13.32 15.55 -5.74
C LEU A 38 13.64 16.92 -6.33
N THR A 39 12.74 17.48 -7.16
CA THR A 39 13.01 18.70 -7.93
C THR A 39 11.94 19.78 -7.77
N HIS A 40 10.81 19.46 -7.14
CA HIS A 40 9.70 20.41 -6.98
C HIS A 40 10.11 21.57 -6.06
N GLU A 41 9.90 22.81 -6.52
CA GLU A 41 10.30 24.03 -5.82
C GLU A 41 9.76 24.13 -4.38
N ASN A 42 8.53 23.66 -4.18
CA ASN A 42 7.84 23.67 -2.88
C ASN A 42 8.16 22.45 -1.99
N ALA A 43 8.99 21.50 -2.42
CA ALA A 43 9.24 20.28 -1.66
C ALA A 43 10.41 20.39 -0.65
N LYS A 44 11.15 21.50 -0.69
CA LYS A 44 12.34 21.66 0.15
C LYS A 44 11.96 21.75 1.63
N ASN A 45 12.47 20.80 2.41
CA ASN A 45 12.23 20.67 3.86
C ASN A 45 10.77 20.41 4.24
N GLU A 46 9.98 19.84 3.33
CA GLU A 46 8.59 19.49 3.57
C GLU A 46 8.42 17.97 3.57
N ASP A 47 7.50 17.51 4.42
CA ASP A 47 7.14 16.09 4.53
C ASP A 47 5.86 15.81 3.74
N PHE A 48 5.89 14.78 2.89
CA PHE A 48 4.74 14.39 2.06
C PHE A 48 4.39 12.92 2.25
N ASN A 49 3.09 12.66 2.37
CA ASN A 49 2.56 11.32 2.24
C ASN A 49 2.29 11.02 0.76
N LEU A 50 2.82 9.90 0.26
CA LEU A 50 2.54 9.39 -1.08
C LEU A 50 1.63 8.16 -0.99
N SER A 51 0.35 8.34 -1.27
CA SER A 51 -0.64 7.27 -1.25
C SER A 51 -1.75 7.46 -2.27
N THR A 52 -2.53 6.42 -2.52
CA THR A 52 -3.82 6.51 -3.22
C THR A 52 -4.94 6.83 -2.23
N SER A 53 -6.04 7.42 -2.71
CA SER A 53 -7.24 7.68 -1.90
C SER A 53 -8.00 6.41 -1.54
N ASP A 54 -7.81 5.36 -2.33
CA ASP A 54 -8.59 4.13 -2.22
C ASP A 54 -8.06 3.29 -1.07
N SER A 55 -8.96 3.06 -0.12
CA SER A 55 -8.70 2.25 1.07
C SER A 55 -9.20 0.83 0.86
N THR A 56 -8.48 -0.15 1.40
CA THR A 56 -8.85 -1.57 1.32
C THR A 56 -8.71 -2.19 2.70
N SER A 57 -9.73 -2.90 3.16
CA SER A 57 -9.65 -3.73 4.35
C SER A 57 -8.83 -4.99 4.07
N VAL A 58 -8.27 -5.60 5.12
CA VAL A 58 -7.50 -6.83 4.97
C VAL A 58 -8.36 -7.99 4.44
N ILE A 59 -9.65 -8.06 4.79
CA ILE A 59 -10.54 -9.08 4.24
C ILE A 59 -10.84 -8.85 2.75
N GLU A 60 -11.01 -7.59 2.31
CA GLU A 60 -11.21 -7.27 0.89
C GLU A 60 -10.00 -7.64 0.04
N LEU A 61 -8.79 -7.41 0.56
CA LEU A 61 -7.54 -7.77 -0.13
C LEU A 61 -7.32 -9.29 -0.22
N ALA A 62 -7.87 -10.06 0.72
CA ALA A 62 -7.69 -11.52 0.78
C ALA A 62 -8.51 -12.28 -0.26
N ASN A 63 -9.53 -11.64 -0.83
CA ASN A 63 -10.44 -12.23 -1.83
C ASN A 63 -9.77 -12.37 -3.19
#